data_AF-A0A7Y1ZUH1-F1
#
_entry.id   AF-A0A7Y1ZUH1-F1
#
_cell.length_a   1.000
_cell.length_b   1.000
_cell.length_c   1.000
_cell.angle_alpha   90.00
_cell.angle_beta   90.00
_cell.angle_gamma   90.00
#
_symmetry.space_group_name_H-M   'P 1'
#
loop_
_entity.id
_entity.type
_entity.pdbx_description
1 polymer ?
#
loop_
_entity_poly.entity_id
_entity_poly.type
_entity_poly.pdbx_seq_one_letter_code
_entity_poly.pdbx_strand_id
1 'polypeptide(L)' 'MTTMLKQELIAGDVIEVATKDGDAMTVLVLLANDEFLVLDPCNDSTPFVVEVDELAEYRKFDADEFLADF' A
#
# COMPACT_ATOMS: atom_id res chain seq x y z
N MET A 1 -14.10 -13.86 10.69
CA MET A 1 -13.91 -12.41 10.50
C MET A 1 -12.50 -12.11 10.96
N THR A 2 -11.58 -11.96 10.02
CA THR A 2 -10.20 -11.58 10.32
C THR A 2 -10.19 -10.06 10.37
N THR A 3 -10.00 -9.49 11.56
CA THR A 3 -9.75 -8.06 11.71
C THR A 3 -8.43 -7.77 11.01
N MET A 4 -8.47 -7.17 9.82
CA MET A 4 -7.24 -6.65 9.21
C MET A 4 -6.80 -5.47 10.08
N LEU A 5 -5.68 -5.62 10.78
CA LEU A 5 -5.05 -4.49 11.45
C LEU A 5 -4.70 -3.48 10.36
N LYS A 6 -5.32 -2.29 10.41
CA LYS A 6 -4.87 -1.12 9.64
C LYS A 6 -3.48 -0.78 10.19
N GLN A 7 -2.45 -1.41 9.64
CA GLN A 7 -1.07 -1.10 10.00
C GLN A 7 -0.79 0.35 9.60
N GLU A 8 0.01 1.04 10.40
CA GLU A 8 0.40 2.40 10.03
C GLU A 8 1.29 2.31 8.79
N LEU A 9 0.88 2.99 7.71
CA LEU A 9 1.65 3.07 6.48
C LEU A 9 2.67 4.21 6.62
N ILE A 10 3.90 3.94 6.25
CA ILE A 10 4.98 4.92 6.21
C ILE A 10 5.58 5.00 4.81
N ALA A 11 6.25 6.11 4.51
CA ALA A 11 7.01 6.23 3.27
C ALA A 11 8.05 5.11 3.16
N GLY A 12 8.12 4.48 2.00
CA GLY A 12 8.96 3.31 1.74
C GLY A 12 8.23 1.97 1.83
N ASP A 13 7.05 1.92 2.43
CA ASP A 13 6.25 0.69 2.46
C ASP A 13 5.84 0.27 1.04
N VAL A 14 5.88 -1.03 0.78
CA VAL A 14 5.32 -1.62 -0.43
C VAL A 14 4.02 -2.30 -0.03
N ILE A 15 2.94 -1.99 -0.74
CA ILE A 15 1.62 -2.54 -0.46
C ILE A 15 0.95 -3.07 -1.74
N GLU A 16 0.08 -4.05 -1.58
CA GLU A 16 -0.84 -4.51 -2.61
C GLU A 16 -2.23 -3.94 -2.33
N VAL A 17 -2.84 -3.33 -3.34
CA VAL A 17 -4.18 -2.72 -3.28
C VAL A 17 -5.10 -3.31 -4.34
N ALA A 18 -6.38 -3.42 -4.03
CA ALA A 18 -7.39 -3.79 -5.02
C ALA A 18 -7.73 -2.60 -5.92
N THR A 19 -7.80 -2.82 -7.23
CA THR A 19 -8.31 -1.85 -8.21
C THR A 19 -9.82 -1.96 -8.33
N LYS A 20 -10.45 -0.94 -8.94
CA LYS A 20 -11.90 -0.94 -9.19
C LYS A 20 -12.37 -2.10 -10.09
N ASP A 21 -11.46 -2.64 -10.89
CA ASP A 21 -11.73 -3.74 -11.82
C ASP A 21 -11.62 -5.12 -11.14
N GLY A 22 -11.27 -5.16 -9.85
CA GLY A 22 -11.09 -6.40 -9.09
C GLY A 22 -9.70 -7.03 -9.21
N ASP A 23 -8.80 -6.38 -9.97
CA ASP A 23 -7.39 -6.76 -10.06
C ASP A 23 -6.60 -6.24 -8.85
N ALA A 24 -5.44 -6.85 -8.57
CA ALA A 24 -4.51 -6.37 -7.55
C ALA A 24 -3.36 -5.59 -8.20
N MET A 25 -2.93 -4.51 -7.56
CA MET A 25 -1.80 -3.69 -7.99
C MET A 25 -0.83 -3.49 -6.82
N THR A 26 0.45 -3.74 -7.06
CA THR A 26 1.52 -3.39 -6.11
C THR A 26 1.91 -1.93 -6.28
N VAL A 27 2.01 -1.21 -5.17
CA VAL A 27 2.39 0.20 -5.13
C VAL A 27 3.41 0.48 -4.02
N LEU A 28 4.27 1.46 -4.25
CA LEU A 28 5.18 2.04 -3.26
C LEU A 28 4.52 3.26 -2.61
N VAL A 29 4.54 3.31 -1.28
CA VAL A 29 4.13 4.48 -0.52
C VAL A 29 5.26 5.52 -0.57
N LEU A 30 5.04 6.63 -1.29
CA LEU A 30 6.00 7.74 -1.36
C LEU A 30 5.86 8.71 -0.19
N LEU A 31 4.63 8.94 0.27
CA LEU A 31 4.31 9.80 1.40
C LEU A 31 3.07 9.26 2.12
N ALA A 32 3.10 9.29 3.43
CA ALA A 32 1.95 8.96 4.28
C ALA A 32 1.79 10.04 5.36
N ASN A 33 0.58 10.58 5.48
CA ASN A 33 0.14 11.39 6.61
C ASN A 33 -1.27 10.95 7.03
N ASP A 34 -1.85 11.62 8.02
CA ASP A 34 -3.14 11.23 8.60
C ASP A 34 -4.32 11.35 7.63
N GLU A 35 -4.19 12.13 6.56
CA GLU A 35 -5.27 12.44 5.61
C GLU A 35 -5.06 11.74 4.26
N PHE A 36 -3.82 11.68 3.77
CA PHE A 36 -3.49 11.31 2.40
C PHE A 36 -2.28 10.36 2.31
N LEU A 37 -2.34 9.50 1.31
CA LEU A 37 -1.24 8.68 0.84
C LEU A 37 -0.88 9.08 -0.59
N VAL A 38 0.42 9.17 -0.88
CA VAL A 38 0.93 9.27 -2.25
C VAL A 38 1.50 7.91 -2.62
N LEU A 39 0.93 7.30 -3.66
CA LEU A 39 1.25 5.94 -4.09
C LEU A 39 1.82 5.94 -5.50
N ASP A 40 2.90 5.18 -5.69
CA ASP A 40 3.54 4.97 -6.99
C ASP A 40 3.35 3.52 -7.44
N PRO A 41 2.71 3.25 -8.60
CA PRO A 41 2.52 1.90 -9.12
C PRO A 41 3.78 1.27 -9.74
N CYS A 42 4.92 1.96 -9.73
CA CYS A 42 6.22 1.45 -10.20
C CYS A 42 6.19 0.92 -11.65
N ASN A 43 5.30 1.46 -12.49
CA ASN A 43 5.06 0.98 -13.86
C ASN A 43 5.15 2.12 -14.89
N ASP A 44 6.01 3.11 -14.64
CA ASP A 44 6.20 4.34 -15.41
C ASP A 44 4.97 5.28 -15.47
N SER A 45 3.87 4.94 -14.79
CA SER A 45 2.71 5.83 -14.64
C SER A 45 2.97 6.93 -13.62
N THR A 46 2.15 7.97 -13.66
CA THR A 46 2.22 9.06 -12.66
C THR A 46 1.72 8.58 -11.29
N PRO A 47 2.42 8.90 -10.19
CA PRO A 47 1.91 8.65 -8.84
C PRO A 47 0.55 9.31 -8.60
N PHE A 48 -0.25 8.70 -7.74
CA PHE A 48 -1.60 9.18 -7.43
C PHE A 48 -1.81 9.33 -5.92
N VAL A 49 -2.79 10.17 -5.58
CA VAL A 49 -3.14 10.49 -4.18
C VAL A 49 -4.43 9.79 -3.83
N VAL A 50 -4.49 9.25 -2.61
CA VAL A 50 -5.70 8.64 -2.03
C VAL A 50 -5.90 9.13 -0.61
N GLU A 51 -7.15 9.34 -0.22
CA GLU A 51 -7.49 9.58 1.17
C GLU A 51 -7.34 8.29 1.99
N VAL A 52 -6.80 8.40 3.19
CA VAL A 52 -6.55 7.24 4.08
C VAL A 52 -7.84 6.47 4.40
N ASP A 53 -8.99 7.14 4.36
CA ASP A 53 -10.31 6.54 4.61
C ASP A 53 -10.95 5.93 3.36
N GLU A 54 -10.48 6.28 2.16
CA GLU A 54 -10.91 5.66 0.90
C GLU A 54 -10.11 4.39 0.55
N LEU A 55 -8.96 4.18 1.21
CA LEU A 55 -8.18 2.97 1.04
C LEU A 55 -8.89 1.78 1.71
N ALA A 56 -9.62 1.02 0.90
CA ALA A 56 -10.49 -0.06 1.37
C ALA A 56 -9.72 -1.19 2.08
N GLU A 57 -9.00 -2.00 1.32
CA GLU A 57 -8.19 -3.11 1.83
C GLU A 57 -6.84 -3.09 1.14
N TYR A 58 -5.78 -3.31 1.91
CA TYR A 58 -4.43 -3.45 1.39
C TYR A 58 -3.68 -4.52 2.17
N ARG A 59 -2.65 -5.10 1.53
CA ARG A 59 -1.68 -5.98 2.17
C ARG A 59 -0.32 -5.31 2.15
N LYS A 60 0.29 -5.12 3.32
CA LYS A 60 1.68 -4.65 3.41
C LYS A 60 2.64 -5.81 3.18
N PHE A 61 3.68 -5.58 2.38
CA PHE A 61 4.80 -6.51 2.25
C PHE A 61 5.80 -6.22 3.36
N ASP A 62 6.06 -7.22 4.21
CA ASP A 62 7.06 -7.13 5.26
C ASP A 62 8.42 -7.62 4.70
N ALA A 63 9.37 -6.70 4.57
CA ALA A 63 10.70 -7.01 4.08
C ALA A 63 11.49 -7.86 5.08
N ASP A 64 11.22 -7.74 6.38
CA ASP A 64 11.92 -8.52 7.41
C ASP A 64 11.45 -9.97 7.38
N GLU A 65 10.16 -10.24 7.10
CA GLU A 65 9.69 -11.60 6.79
C GLU A 65 10.38 -12.18 5.56
N PHE A 66 10.57 -11.37 4.51
CA PHE A 66 11.20 -11.83 3.28
C PHE A 66 12.70 -12.11 3.44
N LEU A 67 13.42 -11.31 4.23
CA LEU A 67 14.86 -11.45 4.46
C LEU A 67 15.22 -12.48 5.53
N ALA A 68 14.29 -12.85 6.42
CA ALA A 68 14.49 -13.90 7.42
C ALA A 68 14.69 -15.30 6.80
N ASP A 69 14.27 -15.48 5.55
CA ASP A 69 14.38 -16.75 4.80
C ASP A 69 15.68 -16.87 3.96
N PHE A 70 16.60 -15.88 4.03
CA PHE A 70 17.88 -15.88 3.30
C PHE A 70 19.10 -16.10 4.20
#